data_AF-X1NJ21-F1
#
_entry.id   AF-X1NJ21-F1
#
_cell.length_a   1.000
_cell.length_b   1.000
_cell.length_c   1.000
_cell.angle_alpha   90.00
_cell.angle_beta   90.00
_cell.angle_gamma   90.00
#
_symmetry.space_group_name_H-M   'P 1'
#
loop_
_entity.id
_entity.type
_entity.pdbx_description
1 polymer ?
#
loop_
_entity_poly.entity_id
_entity_poly.type
_entity_poly.pdbx_seq_one_letter_code
_entity_poly.pdbx_strand_id
1 'polypeptide(L)'
;ADVADVECVNDDYSFVADAKAFRLSRTAKNQKDFKVQAMDDWKHGKPYAMLVCPVYQLPARTSQIYQQAASRSVCIATYTHLAVLVHYAQDRSEDEAMKLLHEVFKAVEAMNPSKNANSYWQVVNRKMLDSDRALSNIWKDEKIASIESIDISKKEALNFLSTERERIMKLTKKEAIKEVLKSSKIENKIRAIKRVADNGLLSMG
;
A
#
# COMPACT_ATOMS: atom_id res chain seq x y z
N ALA A 1 -15.60 3.74 10.42
CA ALA A 1 -14.55 4.32 9.55
C ALA A 1 -14.18 3.20 8.61
N ASP A 2 -14.93 3.08 7.52
CA ASP A 2 -15.04 1.88 6.67
C ASP A 2 -15.20 2.34 5.21
N VAL A 3 -14.26 3.18 4.80
CA VAL A 3 -14.21 3.85 3.51
C VAL A 3 -12.75 3.90 3.06
N ALA A 4 -12.53 3.85 1.75
CA ALA A 4 -11.22 4.04 1.16
C ALA A 4 -10.79 5.52 1.20
N ASP A 5 -9.51 5.79 0.92
CA ASP A 5 -8.95 7.14 0.93
C ASP A 5 -9.45 8.01 -0.24
N VAL A 6 -9.71 7.38 -1.39
CA VAL A 6 -10.03 8.06 -2.66
C VAL A 6 -11.22 7.38 -3.33
N GLU A 7 -12.07 8.18 -3.94
CA GLU A 7 -13.15 7.77 -4.83
C GLU A 7 -12.91 8.33 -6.24
N CYS A 8 -13.06 7.48 -7.25
CA CYS A 8 -12.87 7.83 -8.66
C CYS A 8 -14.09 7.43 -9.47
N VAL A 9 -14.61 8.36 -10.28
CA VAL A 9 -15.79 8.14 -11.13
C VAL A 9 -15.54 8.79 -12.49
N ASN A 10 -15.77 8.04 -13.56
CA ASN A 10 -15.89 8.55 -14.92
C ASN A 10 -17.09 7.87 -15.63
N ASP A 11 -17.30 8.19 -16.90
CA ASP A 11 -18.46 7.69 -17.66
C ASP A 11 -18.42 6.17 -17.92
N ASP A 12 -17.22 5.58 -18.00
CA ASP A 12 -17.02 4.17 -18.37
C ASP A 12 -16.97 3.24 -17.14
N TYR A 13 -16.45 3.72 -16.00
CA TYR A 13 -16.29 2.95 -14.78
C TYR A 13 -16.07 3.83 -13.53
N SER A 14 -16.15 3.19 -12.37
CA SER A 14 -15.81 3.81 -11.09
C SER A 14 -15.05 2.85 -10.19
N PHE A 15 -14.27 3.39 -9.27
CA PHE A 15 -13.53 2.62 -8.30
C PHE A 15 -13.23 3.41 -7.03
N VAL A 16 -12.84 2.70 -5.98
CA VAL A 16 -12.26 3.29 -4.78
C VAL A 16 -10.78 2.94 -4.68
N ALA A 17 -9.96 3.79 -4.09
CA ALA A 17 -8.55 3.51 -3.91
C ALA A 17 -8.03 3.87 -2.51
N ASP A 18 -7.03 3.11 -2.06
CA ASP A 18 -6.35 3.31 -0.78
C ASP A 18 -4.84 3.37 -1.01
N ALA A 19 -4.21 4.35 -0.36
CA ALA A 19 -2.79 4.61 -0.50
C ALA A 19 -2.07 4.08 0.74
N LYS A 20 -1.10 3.18 0.53
CA LYS A 20 -0.27 2.67 1.62
C LYS A 20 1.13 3.22 1.56
N ALA A 21 1.63 3.58 2.73
CA ALA A 21 3.01 3.96 2.95
C ALA A 21 3.59 3.14 4.09
N PHE A 22 4.88 2.80 3.96
CA PHE A 22 5.61 2.10 5.01
C PHE A 22 6.99 2.75 5.17
N ARG A 23 7.41 2.88 6.43
CA ARG A 23 8.80 3.21 6.75
C ARG A 23 9.71 2.14 6.13
N LEU A 24 10.90 2.54 5.66
CA LEU A 24 11.90 1.60 5.16
C LEU A 24 12.33 0.57 6.21
N SER A 25 12.27 0.95 7.49
CA SER A 25 12.55 0.08 8.64
C SER A 25 11.41 -0.88 9.01
N ARG A 26 10.31 -0.92 8.25
CA ARG A 26 9.22 -1.88 8.48
C ARG A 26 9.70 -3.30 8.18
N THR A 27 9.66 -4.16 9.19
CA THR A 27 10.11 -5.56 9.10
C THR A 27 8.97 -6.52 8.74
N ALA A 28 7.89 -6.50 9.53
CA ALA A 28 6.75 -7.40 9.33
C ALA A 28 5.76 -6.85 8.28
N LYS A 29 5.50 -7.65 7.25
CA LYS A 29 4.54 -7.36 6.18
C LYS A 29 3.35 -8.31 6.32
N ASN A 30 2.46 -8.04 7.27
CA ASN A 30 1.33 -8.94 7.51
C ASN A 30 0.24 -8.68 6.46
N GLN A 31 -0.42 -9.73 5.98
CA GLN A 31 -1.49 -9.59 4.99
C GLN A 31 -2.60 -8.64 5.46
N LYS A 32 -2.93 -8.65 6.76
CA LYS A 32 -3.96 -7.80 7.36
C LYS A 32 -3.66 -6.31 7.23
N ASP A 33 -2.37 -5.96 7.11
CA ASP A 33 -1.93 -4.58 6.99
C ASP A 33 -2.23 -4.03 5.58
N PHE A 34 -2.41 -4.91 4.57
CA PHE A 34 -2.81 -4.53 3.22
C PHE A 34 -4.33 -4.35 3.06
N LYS A 35 -5.13 -4.93 3.97
CA LYS A 35 -6.60 -4.77 4.00
C LYS A 35 -7.32 -5.06 2.66
N VAL A 36 -6.77 -5.94 1.82
CA VAL A 36 -7.34 -6.25 0.49
C VAL A 36 -8.80 -6.70 0.58
N GLN A 37 -9.16 -7.49 1.59
CA GLN A 37 -10.56 -7.90 1.79
C GLN A 37 -11.46 -6.74 2.21
N ALA A 38 -10.99 -5.83 3.07
CA ALA A 38 -11.80 -4.69 3.49
C ALA A 38 -12.02 -3.70 2.33
N MET A 39 -11.07 -3.59 1.39
CA MET A 39 -11.24 -2.78 0.18
C MET A 39 -12.46 -3.19 -0.64
N ASP A 40 -12.80 -4.48 -0.64
CA ASP A 40 -13.97 -5.00 -1.33
C ASP A 40 -15.27 -4.47 -0.71
N ASP A 41 -15.36 -4.50 0.63
CA ASP A 41 -16.49 -3.93 1.36
C ASP A 41 -16.57 -2.40 1.16
N TRP A 42 -15.43 -1.72 1.06
CA TRP A 42 -15.34 -0.27 0.88
C TRP A 42 -15.68 0.21 -0.53
N LYS A 43 -15.89 -0.69 -1.50
CA LYS A 43 -16.36 -0.31 -2.85
C LYS A 43 -17.76 0.32 -2.81
N HIS A 44 -18.60 -0.04 -1.83
CA HIS A 44 -19.97 0.44 -1.69
C HIS A 44 -20.77 0.39 -3.02
N GLY A 45 -20.69 -0.76 -3.71
CA GLY A 45 -21.39 -1.01 -4.97
C GLY A 45 -20.60 -0.67 -6.25
N LYS A 46 -19.41 -0.06 -6.15
CA LYS A 46 -18.54 0.15 -7.32
C LYS A 46 -17.90 -1.15 -7.82
N PRO A 47 -17.63 -1.27 -9.12
CA PRO A 47 -17.11 -2.52 -9.70
C PRO A 47 -15.68 -2.83 -9.25
N TYR A 48 -14.83 -1.81 -9.08
CA TYR A 48 -13.41 -2.01 -8.84
C TYR A 48 -12.90 -1.32 -7.56
N ALA A 49 -11.79 -1.83 -7.05
CA ALA A 49 -10.98 -1.16 -6.03
C ALA A 49 -9.50 -1.24 -6.40
N MET A 50 -8.72 -0.27 -5.93
CA MET A 50 -7.26 -0.24 -6.10
C MET A 50 -6.55 -0.04 -4.77
N LEU A 51 -5.48 -0.81 -4.56
CA LEU A 51 -4.54 -0.62 -3.46
C LEU A 51 -3.20 -0.21 -4.05
N VAL A 52 -2.73 1.02 -3.75
CA VAL A 52 -1.42 1.51 -4.20
C VAL A 52 -0.43 1.44 -3.06
N CYS A 53 0.71 0.77 -3.25
CA CYS A 53 1.71 0.63 -2.20
C CYS A 53 3.16 0.61 -2.74
N PRO A 54 4.18 0.78 -1.89
CA PRO A 54 5.57 0.80 -2.34
C PRO A 54 6.00 -0.60 -2.81
N VAL A 55 6.61 -0.68 -4.01
CA VAL A 55 6.99 -1.96 -4.64
C VAL A 55 7.88 -2.83 -3.74
N TYR A 56 8.83 -2.21 -3.04
CA TYR A 56 9.76 -2.89 -2.12
C TYR A 56 9.10 -3.40 -0.84
N GLN A 57 7.84 -3.05 -0.58
CA GLN A 57 7.06 -3.50 0.57
C GLN A 57 6.16 -4.68 0.27
N LEU A 58 6.01 -5.06 -1.01
CA LEU A 58 5.19 -6.19 -1.41
C LEU A 58 5.92 -7.53 -1.18
N PRO A 59 5.18 -8.63 -0.88
CA PRO A 59 5.75 -9.97 -0.81
C PRO A 59 6.22 -10.45 -2.19
N ALA A 60 7.50 -10.80 -2.33
CA ALA A 60 8.11 -11.06 -3.65
C ALA A 60 7.81 -12.45 -4.25
N ARG A 61 7.28 -13.41 -3.48
CA ARG A 61 7.10 -14.80 -3.95
C ARG A 61 5.68 -15.30 -3.79
N THR A 62 5.20 -15.34 -2.54
CA THR A 62 3.89 -15.89 -2.21
C THR A 62 3.22 -15.05 -1.13
N SER A 63 1.92 -14.79 -1.26
CA SER A 63 1.11 -14.12 -0.23
C SER A 63 -0.39 -14.29 -0.51
N GLN A 64 -1.20 -14.33 0.55
CA GLN A 64 -2.66 -14.35 0.43
C GLN A 64 -3.20 -13.07 -0.23
N ILE A 65 -2.48 -11.95 -0.17
CA ILE A 65 -2.96 -10.68 -0.74
C ILE A 65 -3.22 -10.79 -2.25
N TYR A 66 -2.40 -11.55 -2.98
CA TYR A 66 -2.55 -11.72 -4.43
C TYR A 66 -3.76 -12.59 -4.78
N GLN A 67 -4.01 -13.62 -3.97
CA GLN A 67 -5.19 -14.46 -4.12
C GLN A 67 -6.45 -13.64 -3.81
N GLN A 68 -6.44 -12.89 -2.71
CA GLN A 68 -7.56 -12.04 -2.29
C GLN A 68 -7.86 -10.96 -3.33
N ALA A 69 -6.82 -10.36 -3.92
CA ALA A 69 -6.93 -9.35 -4.97
C ALA A 69 -7.72 -9.85 -6.18
N ALA A 70 -7.29 -10.98 -6.74
CA ALA A 70 -7.95 -11.61 -7.87
C ALA A 70 -9.38 -12.08 -7.53
N SER A 71 -9.60 -12.66 -6.35
CA SER A 71 -10.92 -13.15 -5.94
C SER A 71 -11.97 -12.06 -5.67
N ARG A 72 -11.57 -10.78 -5.54
CA ARG A 72 -12.46 -9.68 -5.11
C ARG A 72 -12.41 -8.45 -6.02
N SER A 73 -11.79 -8.60 -7.19
CA SER A 73 -11.59 -7.50 -8.15
C SER A 73 -10.92 -6.26 -7.51
N VAL A 74 -9.92 -6.51 -6.65
CA VAL A 74 -9.10 -5.47 -6.01
C VAL A 74 -7.73 -5.45 -6.67
N CYS A 75 -7.43 -4.41 -7.46
CA CYS A 75 -6.14 -4.26 -8.10
C CYS A 75 -5.08 -3.77 -7.10
N ILE A 76 -4.13 -4.63 -6.76
CA ILE A 76 -2.88 -4.21 -6.14
C ILE A 76 -1.97 -3.59 -7.22
N ALA A 77 -1.62 -2.32 -7.04
CA ALA A 77 -0.68 -1.57 -7.86
C ALA A 77 0.43 -0.95 -6.99
N THR A 78 1.40 -0.32 -7.64
CA THR A 78 2.48 0.40 -6.94
C THR A 78 2.55 1.84 -7.38
N TYR A 79 3.23 2.68 -6.60
CA TYR A 79 3.49 4.06 -7.00
C TYR A 79 4.25 4.16 -8.33
N THR A 80 5.07 3.16 -8.68
CA THR A 80 5.72 3.07 -9.99
C THR A 80 4.71 2.84 -11.12
N HIS A 81 3.71 1.96 -10.93
CA HIS A 81 2.64 1.79 -11.91
C HIS A 81 1.83 3.08 -12.08
N LEU A 82 1.55 3.78 -10.98
CA LEU A 82 0.85 5.06 -11.01
C LEU A 82 1.66 6.13 -11.76
N ALA A 83 2.97 6.22 -11.51
CA ALA A 83 3.85 7.14 -12.24
C ALA A 83 3.89 6.83 -13.74
N VAL A 84 3.94 5.54 -14.13
CA VAL A 84 3.81 5.12 -15.54
C VAL A 84 2.50 5.60 -16.14
N LEU A 85 1.37 5.46 -15.45
CA LEU A 85 0.06 5.94 -15.94
C LEU A 85 0.04 7.47 -16.10
N VAL A 86 0.61 8.21 -15.15
CA VAL A 86 0.69 9.68 -15.21
C VAL A 86 1.56 10.14 -16.38
N HIS A 87 2.74 9.55 -16.56
CA HIS A 87 3.60 9.86 -17.70
C HIS A 87 2.96 9.46 -19.03
N TYR A 88 2.25 8.34 -19.07
CA TYR A 88 1.50 7.93 -20.26
C TYR A 88 0.36 8.89 -20.59
N ALA A 89 -0.34 9.42 -19.57
CA ALA A 89 -1.36 10.45 -19.77
C ALA A 89 -0.77 11.74 -20.36
N GLN A 90 0.45 12.11 -19.96
CA GLN A 90 1.16 13.27 -20.50
C GLN A 90 1.69 13.03 -21.94
N ASP A 91 2.10 11.80 -22.27
CA ASP A 91 2.63 11.43 -23.59
C ASP A 91 1.54 11.13 -24.64
N ARG A 92 0.36 10.69 -24.20
CA ARG A 92 -0.80 10.39 -25.07
C ARG A 92 -1.99 11.28 -24.75
N SER A 93 -2.74 10.91 -23.71
CA SER A 93 -3.87 11.67 -23.17
C SER A 93 -4.37 11.01 -21.89
N GLU A 94 -5.12 11.76 -21.08
CA GLU A 94 -5.80 11.24 -19.89
C GLU A 94 -6.77 10.10 -20.24
N ASP A 95 -7.53 10.23 -21.33
CA ASP A 95 -8.48 9.20 -21.78
C ASP A 95 -7.80 7.87 -22.09
N GLU A 96 -6.66 7.89 -22.78
CA GLU A 96 -5.90 6.67 -23.08
C GLU A 96 -5.33 6.02 -21.81
N ALA A 97 -4.87 6.82 -20.84
CA ALA A 97 -4.44 6.31 -19.55
C ALA A 97 -5.59 5.73 -18.72
N MET A 98 -6.77 6.36 -18.76
CA MET A 98 -7.98 5.86 -18.09
C MET A 98 -8.47 4.55 -18.71
N LYS A 99 -8.45 4.41 -20.04
CA LYS A 99 -8.76 3.14 -20.73
C LYS A 99 -7.78 2.05 -20.35
N LEU A 100 -6.48 2.35 -20.31
CA LEU A 100 -5.45 1.40 -19.90
C LEU A 100 -5.69 0.91 -18.47
N LEU A 101 -5.99 1.82 -17.54
CA LEU A 101 -6.32 1.49 -16.17
C LEU A 101 -7.56 0.58 -16.08
N HIS A 102 -8.61 0.86 -16.87
CA HIS A 102 -9.81 0.01 -16.93
C HIS A 102 -9.46 -1.41 -17.39
N GLU A 103 -8.61 -1.54 -18.41
CA GLU A 103 -8.16 -2.83 -18.93
C GLU A 103 -7.30 -3.59 -17.92
N VAL A 104 -6.53 -2.90 -17.07
CA VAL A 104 -5.81 -3.53 -15.94
C VAL A 104 -6.80 -4.06 -14.90
N PHE A 105 -7.86 -3.32 -14.56
CA PHE A 105 -8.89 -3.81 -13.65
C PHE A 105 -9.55 -5.09 -14.17
N LYS A 106 -9.97 -5.10 -15.44
CA LYS A 106 -10.55 -6.28 -16.09
C LYS A 106 -9.58 -7.46 -16.10
N ALA A 107 -8.29 -7.22 -16.31
CA ALA A 107 -7.28 -8.26 -16.30
C ALA A 107 -7.10 -8.91 -14.91
N VAL A 108 -7.14 -8.11 -13.84
CA VAL A 108 -7.08 -8.62 -12.45
C VAL A 108 -8.35 -9.38 -12.09
N GLU A 109 -9.51 -8.92 -12.52
CA GLU A 109 -10.78 -9.63 -12.28
C GLU A 109 -10.87 -10.97 -13.02
N ALA A 110 -10.35 -11.04 -14.25
CA ALA A 110 -10.40 -12.25 -15.08
C ALA A 110 -9.35 -13.31 -14.72
N MET A 111 -8.37 -13.00 -13.86
CA MET A 111 -7.27 -13.93 -13.59
C MET A 111 -7.63 -15.01 -12.57
N ASN A 112 -7.03 -16.19 -12.71
CA ASN A 112 -7.19 -17.26 -11.73
C ASN A 112 -6.55 -16.88 -10.39
N PRO A 113 -7.30 -16.90 -9.26
CA PRO A 113 -6.76 -16.53 -7.96
C PRO A 113 -5.60 -17.42 -7.53
N SER A 114 -4.47 -16.81 -7.20
CA SER A 114 -3.26 -17.50 -6.77
C SER A 114 -2.48 -16.67 -5.76
N LYS A 115 -1.79 -17.35 -4.85
CA LYS A 115 -0.86 -16.68 -3.92
C LYS A 115 0.44 -16.26 -4.59
N ASN A 116 0.71 -16.72 -5.83
CA ASN A 116 1.97 -16.50 -6.53
C ASN A 116 2.10 -15.04 -7.01
N ALA A 117 3.13 -14.35 -6.52
CA ALA A 117 3.40 -12.96 -6.87
C ALA A 117 3.74 -12.78 -8.36
N ASN A 118 4.56 -13.68 -8.92
CA ASN A 118 4.97 -13.58 -10.33
C ASN A 118 3.77 -13.72 -11.27
N SER A 119 2.85 -14.65 -11.00
CA SER A 119 1.64 -14.80 -11.79
C SER A 119 0.78 -13.54 -11.77
N TYR A 120 0.62 -12.91 -10.60
CA TYR A 120 -0.11 -11.64 -10.46
C TYR A 120 0.56 -10.51 -11.23
N TRP A 121 1.85 -10.26 -10.98
CA TRP A 121 2.57 -9.16 -11.62
C TRP A 121 2.77 -9.36 -13.12
N GLN A 122 2.85 -10.60 -13.61
CA GLN A 122 2.89 -10.86 -15.05
C GLN A 122 1.59 -10.40 -15.74
N VAL A 123 0.43 -10.62 -15.13
CA VAL A 123 -0.86 -10.16 -15.68
C VAL A 123 -0.91 -8.63 -15.73
N VAL A 124 -0.65 -7.98 -14.59
CA VAL A 124 -0.70 -6.51 -14.49
C VAL A 124 0.33 -5.84 -15.40
N ASN A 125 1.60 -6.27 -15.33
CA ASN A 125 2.68 -5.60 -16.06
C ASN A 125 2.56 -5.82 -17.57
N ARG A 126 2.19 -7.03 -18.02
CA ARG A 126 1.97 -7.28 -19.46
C ARG A 126 0.80 -6.49 -19.98
N LYS A 127 -0.31 -6.42 -19.22
CA LYS A 127 -1.46 -5.62 -19.65
C LYS A 127 -1.06 -4.16 -19.88
N MET A 128 -0.23 -3.59 -19.02
CA MET A 128 0.32 -2.26 -19.25
C MET A 128 1.24 -2.23 -20.48
N LEU A 129 2.29 -3.03 -20.51
CA LEU A 129 3.32 -2.99 -21.56
C LEU A 129 2.82 -3.34 -22.97
N ASP A 130 1.82 -4.20 -23.09
CA ASP A 130 1.29 -4.66 -24.38
C ASP A 130 0.28 -3.67 -24.98
N SER A 131 -0.16 -2.65 -24.24
CA SER A 131 -1.22 -1.73 -24.67
C SER A 131 -0.75 -0.64 -25.65
N ASP A 132 0.44 -0.07 -25.44
CA ASP A 132 1.05 0.92 -26.34
C ASP A 132 2.57 0.76 -26.33
N ARG A 133 3.21 0.94 -27.49
CA ARG A 133 4.67 0.83 -27.65
C ARG A 133 5.44 1.85 -26.82
N ALA A 134 4.89 3.05 -26.57
CA ALA A 134 5.54 4.07 -25.74
C ALA A 134 5.74 3.63 -24.29
N LEU A 135 4.85 2.79 -23.77
CA LEU A 135 4.93 2.30 -22.39
C LEU A 135 6.23 1.54 -22.12
N SER A 136 6.85 0.93 -23.13
CA SER A 136 8.13 0.24 -22.97
C SER A 136 9.26 1.18 -22.52
N ASN A 137 9.30 2.41 -23.06
CA ASN A 137 10.32 3.39 -22.68
C ASN A 137 9.97 4.03 -21.34
N ILE A 138 8.73 4.51 -21.18
CA ILE A 138 8.24 5.08 -19.91
C ILE A 138 8.48 4.11 -18.74
N TRP A 139 8.18 2.82 -18.94
CA TRP A 139 8.37 1.81 -17.91
C TRP A 139 9.84 1.62 -17.50
N LYS A 140 10.78 1.68 -18.47
CA LYS A 140 12.21 1.57 -18.16
C LYS A 140 12.68 2.77 -17.35
N ASP A 141 12.26 3.97 -17.74
CA ASP A 141 12.62 5.20 -17.06
C ASP A 141 12.07 5.20 -15.63
N GLU A 142 10.79 4.87 -15.45
CA GLU A 142 10.15 4.77 -14.13
C GLU A 142 10.75 3.68 -13.25
N LYS A 143 11.21 2.58 -13.84
CA LYS A 143 11.92 1.54 -13.10
C LYS A 143 13.26 2.06 -12.57
N ILE A 144 14.02 2.80 -13.38
CA ILE A 144 15.30 3.39 -12.97
C ILE A 144 15.05 4.44 -11.87
N ALA A 145 14.13 5.37 -12.10
CA ALA A 145 13.74 6.39 -11.13
C ALA A 145 13.27 5.78 -9.81
N SER A 146 12.51 4.69 -9.85
CA SER A 146 12.09 3.98 -8.64
C SER A 146 13.27 3.37 -7.86
N ILE A 147 14.30 2.84 -8.52
CA ILE A 147 15.49 2.29 -7.86
C ILE A 147 16.30 3.42 -7.21
N GLU A 148 16.48 4.53 -7.92
CA GLU A 148 17.20 5.71 -7.43
C GLU A 148 16.49 6.35 -6.23
N SER A 149 15.16 6.52 -6.33
CA SER A 149 14.31 7.03 -5.25
C SER A 149 14.42 6.20 -3.98
N ILE A 150 14.51 4.86 -4.11
CA ILE A 150 14.73 3.96 -2.97
C ILE A 150 16.10 4.21 -2.33
N ASP A 151 17.16 4.42 -3.12
CA ASP A 151 18.50 4.68 -2.60
C ASP A 151 18.59 6.02 -1.87
N ILE A 152 18.00 7.07 -2.44
CA ILE A 152 17.88 8.40 -1.80
C ILE A 152 17.14 8.28 -0.47
N SER A 153 15.97 7.63 -0.49
CA SER A 153 15.16 7.42 0.72
C SER A 153 15.91 6.63 1.80
N LYS A 154 16.74 5.66 1.41
CA LYS A 154 17.59 4.90 2.35
C LYS A 154 18.63 5.79 3.00
N LYS A 155 19.35 6.60 2.22
CA LYS A 155 20.37 7.53 2.73
C LYS A 155 19.76 8.51 3.72
N GLU A 156 18.62 9.10 3.38
CA GLU A 156 17.91 10.02 4.27
C GLU A 156 17.48 9.34 5.58
N ALA A 157 16.84 8.16 5.48
CA ALA A 157 16.38 7.43 6.65
C ALA A 157 17.54 7.00 7.58
N LEU A 158 18.68 6.58 7.02
CA LEU A 158 19.86 6.22 7.80
C LEU A 158 20.49 7.44 8.49
N ASN A 159 20.59 8.57 7.78
CA ASN A 159 21.10 9.81 8.35
C ASN A 159 20.21 10.27 9.51
N PHE A 160 18.89 10.28 9.32
CA PHE A 160 17.93 10.62 10.38
C PHE A 160 18.14 9.75 11.62
N LEU A 161 18.25 8.42 11.45
CA LEU A 161 18.45 7.50 12.58
C LEU A 161 19.80 7.70 13.27
N SER A 162 20.86 8.05 12.52
CA SER A 162 22.16 8.37 13.10
C SER A 162 22.11 9.64 13.95
N THR A 163 21.50 10.71 13.43
CA THR A 163 21.30 11.96 14.17
C THR A 163 20.44 11.75 15.41
N GLU A 164 19.38 10.95 15.31
CA GLU A 164 18.50 10.65 16.44
C GLU A 164 19.23 9.84 17.52
N ARG A 165 20.10 8.90 17.13
CA ARG A 165 20.98 8.18 18.07
C ARG A 165 21.91 9.14 18.81
N GLU A 166 22.56 10.07 18.11
CA GLU A 166 23.43 11.07 18.73
C GLU A 166 22.67 12.00 19.68
N ARG A 167 21.46 12.42 19.30
CA ARG A 167 20.58 13.22 20.15
C ARG A 167 20.27 12.49 21.46
N ILE A 168 19.89 11.22 21.38
CA ILE A 168 19.58 10.39 22.56
C ILE A 168 20.80 10.21 23.46
N MET A 169 21.99 10.00 22.89
CA MET A 169 23.24 9.86 23.66
C MET A 169 23.64 11.14 24.42
N LYS A 170 23.16 12.31 23.99
CA LYS A 170 23.43 13.60 24.64
C LYS A 170 22.44 13.94 25.75
N LEU A 171 21.39 13.14 25.96
CA LEU A 171 20.38 13.41 26.99
C LEU A 171 20.98 13.26 28.40
N THR A 172 20.60 14.16 29.29
CA THR A 172 20.83 13.97 30.72
C THR A 172 20.02 12.78 31.24
N LYS A 173 20.43 12.24 32.40
CA LYS A 173 19.68 11.16 33.07
C LYS A 173 18.19 11.50 33.25
N LYS A 174 17.86 12.73 33.63
CA LYS A 174 16.47 13.18 33.86
C LYS A 174 15.67 13.19 32.55
N GLU A 175 16.27 13.67 31.47
CA GLU A 175 15.63 13.70 30.15
C GLU A 175 15.44 12.30 29.57
N ALA A 176 16.46 11.44 29.69
CA ALA A 176 16.38 10.05 29.25
C ALA A 176 15.24 9.29 29.96
N ILE A 177 15.13 9.42 31.29
CA ILE A 177 14.03 8.79 32.05
C ILE A 177 12.67 9.31 31.55
N LYS A 178 12.54 10.62 31.31
CA LYS A 178 11.30 11.21 30.80
C LYS A 178 10.93 10.69 29.41
N GLU A 179 11.90 10.56 28.50
CA GLU A 179 11.66 10.00 27.16
C GLU A 179 11.27 8.52 27.22
N VAL A 180 11.91 7.72 28.09
CA VAL A 180 11.57 6.31 28.29
C VAL A 180 10.14 6.14 28.84
N LEU A 181 9.74 6.94 29.83
CA LEU A 181 8.37 6.92 30.36
C LEU A 181 7.34 7.29 29.27
N LYS A 182 7.67 8.28 28.42
CA LYS A 182 6.81 8.70 27.31
C LYS A 182 6.70 7.62 26.23
N SER A 183 7.82 7.03 25.80
CA SER A 183 7.86 6.05 24.70
C SER A 183 7.24 4.71 25.09
N SER A 184 7.44 4.27 26.33
CA SER A 184 6.84 3.03 26.87
C SER A 184 5.32 3.12 27.09
N LYS A 185 4.77 4.34 27.13
CA LYS A 185 3.35 4.65 27.35
C LYS A 185 2.76 3.92 28.56
N ILE A 186 3.54 3.75 29.64
CA ILE A 186 3.16 2.97 30.84
C ILE A 186 1.83 3.45 31.42
N GLU A 187 1.64 4.77 31.56
CA GLU A 187 0.39 5.36 32.07
C GLU A 187 -0.84 5.01 31.21
N ASN A 188 -0.68 4.93 29.89
CA ASN A 188 -1.78 4.52 29.02
C ASN A 188 -2.14 3.05 29.25
N LYS A 189 -1.14 2.19 29.47
CA LYS A 189 -1.36 0.76 29.76
C LYS A 189 -2.07 0.57 31.10
N ILE A 190 -1.65 1.28 32.15
CA ILE A 190 -2.31 1.27 33.46
C ILE A 190 -3.77 1.71 33.33
N ARG A 191 -4.03 2.82 32.61
CA ARG A 191 -5.40 3.29 32.38
C ARG A 191 -6.25 2.28 31.60
N ALA A 192 -5.69 1.63 30.58
CA ALA A 192 -6.42 0.63 29.81
C ALA A 192 -6.83 -0.56 30.69
N ILE A 193 -5.92 -1.07 31.52
CA ILE A 193 -6.20 -2.17 32.46
C ILE A 193 -7.26 -1.77 33.48
N LYS A 194 -7.15 -0.58 34.07
CA LYS A 194 -8.14 -0.07 35.05
C LYS A 194 -9.54 0.11 34.47
N ARG A 195 -9.68 0.24 33.15
CA ARG A 195 -10.97 0.35 32.45
C ARG A 195 -11.58 -0.99 32.10
N VAL A 196 -10.82 -2.08 32.17
CA VAL A 196 -11.36 -3.42 31.94
C VAL A 196 -12.32 -3.72 33.08
N ALA A 197 -13.58 -3.94 32.72
CA ALA A 197 -14.63 -4.37 33.61
C ALA A 197 -15.37 -5.53 32.94
N ASP A 198 -16.12 -6.28 33.74
CA ASP A 198 -17.08 -7.24 33.20
C ASP A 198 -18.06 -6.51 32.28
N ASN A 199 -18.21 -7.01 31.06
CA ASN A 199 -19.12 -6.45 30.06
C ASN A 199 -20.49 -7.14 30.09
N GLY A 200 -20.69 -8.09 31.02
CA GLY A 200 -21.96 -8.79 31.21
C GLY A 200 -22.32 -9.76 30.10
N LEU A 201 -21.43 -9.99 29.11
CA LEU A 201 -21.68 -10.93 28.01
C LEU A 201 -21.82 -12.37 28.49
N LEU A 202 -21.28 -12.68 29.67
CA LEU A 202 -21.36 -14.00 30.31
C LEU A 202 -22.39 -14.04 31.44
N SER A 203 -23.09 -12.94 31.68
CA SER A 203 -24.23 -12.94 32.60
C SER A 203 -25.34 -13.76 31.96
N MET A 204 -25.73 -14.87 32.59
CA MET A 204 -27.01 -15.50 32.27
C MET A 204 -28.07 -14.56 32.83
N GLY A 205 -28.87 -13.97 31.94
CA GLY A 205 -29.94 -13.03 32.29
C GLY A 205 -30.89 -13.57 33.34
#